data_AF-A0A7C0U3T1-F1
#
_entry.id   AF-A0A7C0U3T1-F1
#
_cell.length_a   1.000
_cell.length_b   1.000
_cell.length_c   1.000
_cell.angle_alpha   90.00
_cell.angle_beta   90.00
_cell.angle_gamma   90.00
#
_symmetry.space_group_name_H-M   'P 1'
#
loop_
_entity.id
_entity.type
_entity.pdbx_description
1 polymer ?
#
loop_
_entity_poly.entity_id
_entity_poly.type
_entity_poly.pdbx_seq_one_letter_code
_entity_poly.pdbx_strand_id
1 'polypeptide(L)'
;MEDLIKKGRQHLVQKEYKESIDAFSRAIKNGEKSSEVYRSRGVAYVMISDYQNACKDFDEAIRLDPRNARAYYNRGLVYLQLKEYEKALEDFDEALRINPTYAPAYLAKARIYQILGNKRKLEENLKMII
;
A
#
# COMPACT_ATOMS: atom_id res chain seq x y z
N MET A 1 -29.27 2.95 0.24
CA MET A 1 -27.93 3.54 0.35
C MET A 1 -26.95 2.40 0.13
N GLU A 2 -26.84 1.92 -1.11
CA GLU A 2 -25.89 0.87 -1.46
C GLU A 2 -24.50 1.35 -1.02
N ASP A 3 -23.88 0.61 -0.11
CA ASP A 3 -22.70 1.04 0.65
C ASP A 3 -21.61 1.54 -0.30
N LEU A 4 -21.29 2.84 -0.22
CA LEU A 4 -20.32 3.50 -1.12
C LEU A 4 -18.95 2.81 -1.06
N ILE A 5 -18.61 2.21 0.09
CA ILE A 5 -17.40 1.42 0.26
C ILE A 5 -17.47 0.15 -0.59
N LYS A 6 -18.60 -0.57 -0.55
CA LYS A 6 -18.83 -1.75 -1.40
C LYS A 6 -18.73 -1.41 -2.87
N LYS A 7 -19.34 -0.29 -3.30
CA LYS A 7 -19.24 0.19 -4.69
C LYS A 7 -17.81 0.53 -5.08
N GLY A 8 -17.08 1.26 -4.22
CA GLY A 8 -15.67 1.58 -4.44
C GLY A 8 -14.80 0.32 -4.59
N ARG A 9 -15.04 -0.70 -3.77
CA ARG A 9 -14.35 -2.01 -3.88
C ARG A 9 -14.71 -2.75 -5.16
N GLN A 10 -15.97 -2.71 -5.59
CA GLN A 10 -16.40 -3.34 -6.84
C GLN A 10 -15.69 -2.71 -8.05
N HIS A 11 -15.68 -1.38 -8.13
CA HIS A 11 -14.96 -0.66 -9.17
C HIS A 11 -13.45 -0.96 -9.16
N LEU A 12 -12.82 -1.10 -7.98
CA LEU A 12 -11.42 -1.56 -7.88
C LEU A 12 -11.21 -2.93 -8.56
N VAL A 13 -12.10 -3.90 -8.30
CA VAL A 13 -12.01 -5.25 -8.90
C VAL A 13 -12.22 -5.21 -10.40
N GLN A 14 -13.14 -4.35 -10.87
CA GLN A 14 -13.42 -4.13 -12.30
C GLN A 14 -12.36 -3.28 -13.00
N LYS A 15 -11.37 -2.77 -12.27
CA LYS A 15 -10.32 -1.85 -12.78
C LYS A 15 -10.85 -0.49 -13.23
N GLU A 16 -12.02 -0.12 -12.77
CA GLU A 16 -12.66 1.19 -12.97
C GLU A 16 -12.15 2.15 -11.88
N TYR A 17 -10.86 2.49 -11.96
CA TYR A 17 -10.16 3.13 -10.85
C TYR A 17 -10.67 4.54 -10.53
N LYS A 18 -11.12 5.31 -11.53
CA LYS A 18 -11.64 6.67 -11.30
C LYS A 18 -12.99 6.64 -10.58
N GLU A 19 -13.86 5.71 -10.98
CA GLU A 19 -15.16 5.45 -10.38
C GLU A 19 -14.99 4.93 -8.95
N SER A 20 -13.98 4.09 -8.72
CA SER A 20 -13.60 3.66 -7.38
C SER A 20 -13.17 4.83 -6.49
N ILE A 21 -12.31 5.72 -7.01
CA ILE A 21 -11.85 6.91 -6.30
C ILE A 21 -13.04 7.81 -5.94
N ASP A 22 -13.98 8.05 -6.87
CA ASP A 22 -15.19 8.84 -6.58
C ASP A 22 -16.01 8.21 -5.45
N ALA A 23 -16.28 6.91 -5.54
CA ALA A 23 -17.09 6.20 -4.54
C ALA A 23 -16.46 6.28 -3.13
N PHE A 24 -15.15 6.02 -3.00
CA PHE A 24 -14.47 6.13 -1.72
C PHE A 24 -14.40 7.59 -1.22
N SER A 25 -14.18 8.55 -2.12
CA SER A 25 -14.15 9.97 -1.74
C SER A 25 -15.49 10.45 -1.20
N ARG A 26 -16.60 9.99 -1.78
CA ARG A 26 -17.94 10.25 -1.29
C ARG A 26 -18.20 9.55 0.05
N ALA A 27 -17.73 8.32 0.23
CA ALA A 27 -17.81 7.63 1.52
C ALA A 27 -17.11 8.41 2.63
N ILE A 28 -15.86 8.84 2.38
CA ILE A 28 -15.07 9.65 3.32
C ILE A 28 -15.77 10.98 3.64
N LYS A 29 -16.33 11.66 2.63
CA LYS A 29 -17.09 12.90 2.81
C LYS A 29 -18.33 12.70 3.69
N ASN A 30 -18.94 11.52 3.62
CA ASN A 30 -20.11 11.15 4.43
C ASN A 30 -19.74 10.64 5.83
N GLY A 31 -18.46 10.64 6.22
CA GLY A 31 -17.99 10.29 7.56
C GLY A 31 -17.34 8.92 7.68
N GLU A 32 -17.30 8.12 6.61
CA GLU A 32 -16.68 6.79 6.61
C GLU A 32 -15.14 6.88 6.55
N LYS A 33 -14.55 7.31 7.68
CA LYS A 33 -13.10 7.50 7.84
C LYS A 33 -12.51 6.30 8.57
N SER A 34 -12.06 5.31 7.81
CA SER A 34 -11.33 4.16 8.35
C SER A 34 -10.04 3.91 7.56
N SER A 35 -9.07 3.29 8.22
CA SER A 35 -7.79 2.94 7.60
C SER A 35 -7.99 2.18 6.29
N GLU A 36 -8.94 1.24 6.25
CA GLU A 36 -9.22 0.44 5.06
C GLU A 36 -9.81 1.25 3.89
N VAL A 37 -10.64 2.26 4.15
CA VAL A 37 -11.21 3.10 3.07
C VAL A 37 -10.13 3.96 2.43
N TYR A 38 -9.29 4.63 3.23
CA TYR A 38 -8.17 5.40 2.73
C TYR A 38 -7.17 4.50 2.00
N ARG A 39 -6.80 3.35 2.58
CA ARG A 39 -5.89 2.38 1.92
C ARG A 39 -6.46 1.89 0.59
N SER A 40 -7.75 1.58 0.51
CA SER A 40 -8.38 1.15 -0.75
C SER A 40 -8.40 2.26 -1.80
N ARG A 41 -8.69 3.50 -1.43
CA ARG A 41 -8.64 4.63 -2.36
C ARG A 41 -7.20 4.94 -2.80
N GLY A 42 -6.23 4.84 -1.88
CA GLY A 42 -4.81 4.94 -2.18
C GLY A 42 -4.36 3.91 -3.23
N VAL A 43 -4.83 2.66 -3.13
CA VAL A 43 -4.57 1.64 -4.18
C VAL A 43 -5.15 2.07 -5.53
N ALA A 44 -6.37 2.61 -5.57
CA ALA A 44 -6.96 3.10 -6.82
C ALA A 44 -6.13 4.25 -7.43
N TYR A 45 -5.59 5.16 -6.61
CA TYR A 45 -4.66 6.20 -7.06
C TYR A 45 -3.35 5.63 -7.62
N VAL A 46 -2.77 4.60 -6.99
CA VAL A 46 -1.60 3.90 -7.53
C VAL A 46 -1.86 3.34 -8.93
N MET A 47 -3.05 2.78 -9.16
CA MET A 47 -3.41 2.18 -10.44
C MET A 47 -3.57 3.18 -11.59
N ILE A 48 -3.71 4.47 -11.28
CA ILE A 48 -3.68 5.56 -12.27
C ILE A 48 -2.40 6.40 -12.19
N SER A 49 -1.37 5.89 -11.52
CA SER A 49 -0.06 6.55 -11.32
C SER A 49 -0.11 7.89 -10.59
N ASP A 50 -1.18 8.17 -9.83
CA ASP A 50 -1.25 9.34 -8.96
C ASP A 50 -0.60 9.02 -7.60
N TYR A 51 0.73 8.94 -7.61
CA TYR A 51 1.51 8.56 -6.43
C TYR A 51 1.41 9.58 -5.30
N GLN A 52 1.19 10.87 -5.62
CA GLN A 52 1.07 11.91 -4.60
C GLN A 52 -0.19 11.73 -3.76
N ASN A 53 -1.34 11.52 -4.39
CA ASN A 53 -2.58 11.26 -3.64
C ASN A 53 -2.59 9.87 -3.01
N ALA A 54 -1.97 8.88 -3.64
CA ALA A 54 -1.78 7.57 -3.04
C ALA A 54 -1.01 7.64 -1.70
N CYS A 55 0.13 8.34 -1.66
CA CYS A 55 0.90 8.50 -0.42
C CYS A 55 0.08 9.19 0.67
N LYS A 56 -0.64 10.27 0.36
CA LYS A 56 -1.52 10.95 1.33
C LYS A 56 -2.57 10.01 1.92
N ASP A 57 -3.17 9.16 1.09
CA ASP A 57 -4.16 8.18 1.54
C ASP A 57 -3.52 7.08 2.39
N PHE A 58 -2.32 6.61 2.05
CA PHE A 58 -1.62 5.64 2.90
C PHE A 58 -1.15 6.25 4.22
N ASP A 59 -0.70 7.51 4.23
CA ASP A 59 -0.35 8.24 5.45
C ASP A 59 -1.56 8.34 6.38
N GLU A 60 -2.72 8.71 5.85
CA GLU A 60 -3.95 8.79 6.62
C GLU A 60 -4.43 7.41 7.09
N ALA A 61 -4.27 6.37 6.26
CA ALA A 61 -4.57 5.00 6.67
C ALA A 61 -3.69 4.53 7.83
N ILE A 62 -2.40 4.84 7.79
CA ILE A 62 -1.43 4.55 8.86
C ILE A 62 -1.75 5.37 10.12
N ARG A 63 -2.12 6.65 9.96
CA ARG A 63 -2.50 7.51 11.09
C ARG A 63 -3.74 6.99 11.83
N LEU A 64 -4.71 6.46 11.09
CA LEU A 64 -5.95 5.89 11.64
C LEU A 64 -5.74 4.50 12.25
N ASP A 65 -4.86 3.69 11.66
CA ASP A 65 -4.46 2.40 12.21
C ASP A 65 -2.95 2.14 11.97
N PRO A 66 -2.12 2.43 12.98
CA PRO A 66 -0.68 2.16 12.92
C PRO A 66 -0.33 0.67 12.88
N ARG A 67 -1.30 -0.25 13.00
CA ARG A 67 -1.10 -1.69 12.85
C ARG A 67 -1.59 -2.20 11.49
N ASN A 68 -1.89 -1.32 10.53
CA ASN A 68 -2.24 -1.73 9.18
C ASN A 68 -0.98 -2.04 8.35
N ALA A 69 -0.47 -3.27 8.45
CA ALA A 69 0.69 -3.73 7.67
C ALA A 69 0.55 -3.52 6.15
N ARG A 70 -0.69 -3.60 5.61
CA ARG A 70 -0.94 -3.41 4.17
C ARG A 70 -0.81 -1.95 3.77
N ALA A 71 -1.11 -0.99 4.65
CA ALA A 71 -0.94 0.43 4.35
C ALA A 71 0.54 0.80 4.24
N TYR A 72 1.37 0.34 5.18
CA TYR A 72 2.83 0.46 5.10
C TYR A 72 3.38 -0.20 3.83
N TYR A 73 3.02 -1.46 3.56
CA TYR A 73 3.46 -2.16 2.35
C TYR A 73 3.06 -1.40 1.06
N ASN A 74 1.82 -0.93 0.97
CA ASN A 74 1.37 -0.21 -0.22
C ASN A 74 2.11 1.13 -0.41
N ARG A 75 2.40 1.86 0.68
CA ARG A 75 3.22 3.10 0.61
C ARG A 75 4.67 2.80 0.23
N GLY A 76 5.24 1.72 0.78
CA GLY A 76 6.56 1.22 0.39
C GLY A 76 6.65 0.86 -1.09
N LEU A 77 5.59 0.29 -1.67
CA LEU A 77 5.52 0.06 -3.12
C LEU A 77 5.52 1.36 -3.92
N VAL A 78 4.87 2.43 -3.43
CA VAL A 78 4.93 3.74 -4.09
C VAL A 78 6.34 4.32 -4.03
N TYR A 79 6.98 4.31 -2.85
CA TYR A 79 8.38 4.74 -2.72
C TYR A 79 9.33 3.94 -3.62
N LEU A 80 9.10 2.63 -3.76
CA LEU A 80 9.84 1.79 -4.70
C LEU A 80 9.67 2.26 -6.16
N GLN A 81 8.47 2.62 -6.60
CA GLN A 81 8.26 3.18 -7.95
C GLN A 81 8.97 4.52 -8.14
N LEU A 82 9.00 5.35 -7.09
CA LEU A 82 9.70 6.63 -7.06
C LEU A 82 11.23 6.48 -6.89
N LYS A 83 11.74 5.25 -6.77
CA LYS A 83 13.15 4.93 -6.48
C LYS A 83 13.67 5.49 -5.16
N GLU A 84 12.78 5.78 -4.22
CA GLU A 84 13.09 6.17 -2.85
C GLU A 84 13.30 4.90 -2.01
N TYR A 85 14.39 4.19 -2.29
CA TYR A 85 14.60 2.82 -1.79
C TYR A 85 14.71 2.75 -0.27
N GLU A 86 15.31 3.73 0.38
CA GLU A 86 15.46 3.78 1.83
C GLU A 86 14.09 3.85 2.52
N LYS A 87 13.22 4.76 2.08
CA LYS A 87 11.85 4.87 2.61
C LYS A 87 11.01 3.64 2.32
N ALA A 88 11.18 3.04 1.13
CA ALA A 88 10.50 1.79 0.79
C ALA A 88 10.91 0.65 1.74
N LEU A 89 12.21 0.52 2.04
CA LEU A 89 12.71 -0.47 2.99
C LEU A 89 12.16 -0.24 4.40
N GLU A 90 12.14 1.01 4.89
CA GLU A 90 11.54 1.36 6.19
C GLU A 90 10.07 0.93 6.28
N ASP A 91 9.27 1.23 5.25
CA ASP A 91 7.86 0.84 5.20
C ASP A 91 7.68 -0.69 5.12
N PHE A 92 8.52 -1.40 4.38
CA PHE A 92 8.48 -2.86 4.35
C PHE A 92 8.91 -3.49 5.67
N ASP A 93 9.88 -2.90 6.36
CA ASP A 93 10.31 -3.33 7.69
C ASP A 93 9.19 -3.14 8.71
N GLU A 94 8.46 -2.03 8.65
CA GLU A 94 7.32 -1.79 9.54
C GLU A 94 6.15 -2.74 9.24
N ALA A 95 5.86 -2.99 7.96
CA ALA A 95 4.88 -4.00 7.55
C ALA A 95 5.23 -5.40 8.10
N LEU A 96 6.52 -5.77 8.08
CA LEU A 96 7.02 -7.04 8.62
C LEU A 96 7.06 -7.06 10.15
N ARG A 97 7.33 -5.94 10.81
CA ARG A 97 7.23 -5.83 12.28
C ARG A 97 5.82 -6.12 12.76
N ILE A 98 4.81 -5.68 12.01
CA ILE A 98 3.39 -5.89 12.29
C ILE A 98 2.95 -7.30 11.88
N ASN A 99 3.35 -7.76 10.70
CA ASN A 99 3.05 -9.08 10.17
C ASN A 99 4.34 -9.78 9.70
N PRO A 100 5.03 -10.53 10.59
CA PRO A 100 6.32 -11.13 10.28
C PRO A 100 6.30 -12.17 9.16
N THR A 101 5.12 -12.70 8.79
CA THR A 101 5.00 -13.70 7.72
C THR A 101 4.50 -13.08 6.42
N TYR A 102 4.58 -11.76 6.25
CA TYR A 102 4.08 -11.08 5.07
C TYR A 102 5.03 -11.21 3.88
N ALA A 103 4.98 -12.35 3.19
CA ALA A 103 5.84 -12.71 2.07
C ALA A 103 5.99 -11.62 0.97
N PRO A 104 4.94 -10.87 0.56
CA PRO A 104 5.09 -9.78 -0.40
C PRO A 104 6.09 -8.69 0.03
N ALA A 105 6.19 -8.39 1.32
CA ALA A 105 7.14 -7.40 1.83
C ALA A 105 8.59 -7.91 1.73
N TYR A 106 8.85 -9.18 2.04
CA TYR A 106 10.16 -9.80 1.81
C TYR A 106 10.56 -9.78 0.34
N LEU A 107 9.63 -10.09 -0.57
CA LEU A 107 9.89 -10.05 -2.01
C LEU A 107 10.22 -8.62 -2.49
N ALA A 108 9.50 -7.61 -1.98
CA ALA A 108 9.76 -6.22 -2.33
C ALA A 108 11.13 -5.74 -1.84
N LYS A 109 11.52 -6.10 -0.61
CA LYS A 109 12.86 -5.85 -0.07
C LYS A 109 13.95 -6.57 -0.87
N ALA A 110 13.73 -7.84 -1.23
CA ALA A 110 14.64 -8.59 -2.08
C ALA A 110 14.88 -7.88 -3.43
N ARG A 111 13.81 -7.38 -4.08
CA ARG A 111 13.92 -6.59 -5.31
C ARG A 111 14.76 -5.32 -5.11
N ILE A 112 14.60 -4.60 -4.00
CA ILE A 112 15.43 -3.43 -3.70
C ILE A 112 16.90 -3.84 -3.54
N TYR A 113 17.19 -4.88 -2.76
CA TYR A 113 18.56 -5.33 -2.56
C TYR A 113 19.22 -5.88 -3.82
N GLN A 114 18.44 -6.44 -4.74
CA GLN A 114 18.91 -6.79 -6.08
C GLN A 114 19.33 -5.54 -6.87
N ILE A 115 18.52 -4.47 -6.86
CA ILE A 115 18.84 -3.20 -7.53
C ILE A 115 20.10 -2.56 -6.94
N LEU A 116 20.25 -2.62 -5.61
CA LEU A 116 21.41 -2.07 -4.89
C LEU A 116 22.65 -2.98 -4.96
N GLY A 117 22.58 -4.15 -5.59
CA GLY A 117 23.69 -5.12 -5.64
C GLY A 117 24.04 -5.76 -4.29
N ASN A 118 23.17 -5.65 -3.28
CA ASN A 118 23.40 -6.25 -1.96
C ASN A 118 22.97 -7.73 -1.95
N LYS A 119 23.85 -8.58 -2.47
CA LYS A 119 23.60 -10.03 -2.62
C LYS A 119 23.25 -10.71 -1.29
N ARG A 120 23.92 -10.34 -0.20
CA ARG A 120 23.67 -10.92 1.13
C ARG A 120 22.23 -10.67 1.58
N LYS A 121 21.79 -9.42 1.59
CA LYS A 121 20.43 -9.08 2.03
C LYS A 121 19.36 -9.59 1.06
N LEU A 122 19.66 -9.67 -0.23
CA LEU A 122 18.79 -10.33 -1.22
C LEU A 122 18.53 -11.79 -0.82
N GLU A 123 19.57 -12.58 -0.59
CA GLU A 123 19.45 -14.00 -0.20
C GLU A 123 18.74 -14.17 1.15
N GLU A 124 19.03 -13.31 2.14
CA GLU A 124 18.35 -13.30 3.43
C GLU A 124 16.83 -13.11 3.27
N ASN A 125 16.39 -12.14 2.45
CA ASN A 125 14.95 -11.89 2.27
C ASN A 125 14.26 -12.98 1.46
N LEU A 126 14.92 -13.58 0.46
CA LEU A 126 14.34 -14.68 -0.32
C LEU A 126 14.11 -15.94 0.54
N LYS A 127 14.98 -16.21 1.51
CA LYS A 127 14.83 -17.35 2.45
C LYS A 127 13.61 -17.22 3.37
N MET A 128 13.07 -16.01 3.53
CA MET A 128 11.90 -15.76 4.39
C MET A 128 10.56 -15.98 3.66
N ILE A 129 10.60 -16.33 2.36
CA ILE A 129 9.39 -16.51 1.52
C ILE A 129 8.95 -17.98 1.45
N ILE A 130 9.85 -18.92 1.78
CA ILE A 130 9.71 -20.39 1.69
C ILE A 130 9.32 -21.05 3.01
#